data_AF-A0A538JPG9-F1
#
_entry.id   AF-A0A538JPG9-F1
#
_cell.length_a   1.000
_cell.length_b   1.000
_cell.length_c   1.000
_cell.angle_alpha   90.00
_cell.angle_beta   90.00
_cell.angle_gamma   90.00
#
_symmetry.space_group_name_H-M   'P 1'
#
loop_
_entity.id
_entity.type
_entity.pdbx_description
1 polymer ?
#
loop_
_entity_poly.entity_id
_entity_poly.type
_entity_poly.pdbx_seq_one_letter_code
_entity_poly.pdbx_strand_id
1 'polypeptide(L)'
;MGRIAVLDPTAPPPDDDVGPGPDVDRLTGRLVGIRYDRTWRSFEWVIDEWARSLEAEGARVRLWCAGNRIGDEGVATRAALEAFADEVDLAVVGLGN
;
A
#
# COMPACT_ATOMS: atom_id res chain seq x y z
N MET A 1 -8.33 -44.45 23.03
CA MET A 1 -7.92 -43.06 22.76
C MET A 1 -8.96 -42.43 21.86
N GLY A 2 -9.65 -41.38 22.31
CA GLY A 2 -10.69 -40.71 21.53
C GLY A 2 -10.10 -39.73 20.53
N ARG A 3 -10.62 -39.71 19.31
CA ARG A 3 -10.19 -38.80 18.24
C ARG A 3 -10.98 -37.50 18.35
N ILE A 4 -10.30 -36.36 18.29
CA ILE A 4 -10.92 -35.03 18.32
C ILE A 4 -10.99 -34.52 16.87
N ALA A 5 -12.09 -33.89 16.49
CA ALA A 5 -12.22 -33.18 15.22
C ALA A 5 -11.87 -31.71 15.42
N VAL A 6 -10.88 -31.21 14.69
CA VAL A 6 -10.55 -29.78 14.62
C VAL A 6 -11.19 -29.23 13.36
N LEU A 7 -12.05 -28.24 13.52
CA LEU A 7 -12.66 -27.51 12.42
C LEU A 7 -11.83 -26.26 12.15
N ASP A 8 -11.43 -26.05 10.90
CA ASP A 8 -10.82 -24.81 10.46
C ASP A 8 -11.91 -23.91 9.84
N PRO A 9 -12.30 -22.81 10.51
CA PRO A 9 -13.28 -21.88 9.99
C PRO A 9 -12.69 -20.89 8.96
N THR A 10 -11.40 -20.99 8.65
CA THR A 10 -10.73 -20.11 7.69
C THR A 10 -11.21 -20.41 6.29
N ALA A 11 -11.84 -19.43 5.64
CA ALA A 11 -12.10 -19.52 4.21
C ALA A 11 -10.75 -19.49 3.46
N PRO A 12 -10.54 -20.34 2.45
CA PRO A 12 -9.37 -20.22 1.59
C PRO A 12 -9.39 -18.84 0.92
N PRO A 13 -8.22 -18.22 0.67
CA PRO A 13 -8.17 -17.00 -0.11
C PRO A 13 -8.80 -17.24 -1.49
N PRO A 14 -9.44 -16.22 -2.08
CA PRO A 14 -9.90 -16.31 -3.45
C PRO A 14 -8.71 -16.61 -4.37
N ASP A 15 -8.95 -17.41 -5.40
CA ASP A 15 -7.96 -17.62 -6.46
C ASP A 15 -7.93 -16.34 -7.29
N ASP A 16 -6.90 -15.51 -7.12
CA ASP A 16 -6.77 -14.22 -7.78
C ASP A 16 -5.50 -14.13 -8.63
N ASP A 17 -5.68 -14.03 -9.95
CA ASP A 17 -4.58 -13.79 -10.92
C ASP A 17 -4.44 -12.28 -11.17
N VAL A 18 -4.60 -11.48 -10.12
CA VAL A 18 -4.34 -10.05 -10.19
C VAL A 18 -2.83 -9.92 -10.12
N GLY A 19 -2.19 -9.98 -11.29
CA GLY A 19 -0.75 -9.82 -11.43
C GLY A 19 -0.21 -8.52 -10.78
N PRO A 20 1.06 -8.16 -10.97
CA PRO A 20 1.76 -7.12 -10.20
C PRO A 20 1.23 -5.68 -10.38
N GLY A 21 0.07 -5.50 -11.01
CA GLY A 21 -0.51 -4.23 -11.41
C GLY A 21 -0.26 -3.94 -12.90
N PRO A 22 -0.73 -2.78 -13.37
CA PRO A 22 -0.48 -2.33 -14.74
C PRO A 22 1.01 -2.06 -14.98
N ASP A 23 1.48 -2.34 -16.19
CA ASP A 23 2.81 -1.92 -16.64
C ASP A 23 2.83 -0.40 -16.83
N VAL A 24 3.95 0.22 -16.45
CA VAL A 24 4.13 1.68 -16.43
C VAL A 24 5.19 2.13 -17.44
N ASP A 25 5.71 1.20 -18.25
CA ASP A 25 6.76 1.33 -19.28
C ASP A 25 8.09 1.90 -18.77
N ARG A 26 8.08 3.12 -18.23
CA ARG A 26 9.23 3.90 -17.76
C ARG A 26 8.86 4.69 -16.52
N LEU A 27 9.73 4.67 -15.53
CA LEU A 27 9.57 5.43 -14.29
C LEU A 27 10.03 6.89 -14.41
N THR A 28 10.90 7.20 -15.38
CA THR A 28 11.46 8.54 -15.53
C THR A 28 10.37 9.60 -15.73
N GLY A 29 10.35 10.61 -14.84
CA GLY A 29 9.39 11.71 -14.86
C GLY A 29 8.04 11.42 -14.19
N ARG A 30 7.77 10.16 -13.82
CA ARG A 30 6.54 9.75 -13.12
C ARG A 30 6.56 10.17 -11.66
N LEU A 31 5.39 10.46 -11.11
CA LEU A 31 5.17 10.61 -9.68
C LEU A 31 4.63 9.29 -9.10
N VAL A 32 5.48 8.58 -8.36
CA VAL A 32 5.14 7.33 -7.70
C VAL A 32 4.69 7.61 -6.27
N GLY A 33 3.46 7.22 -5.94
CA GLY A 33 2.93 7.25 -4.60
C GLY A 33 3.37 6.03 -3.79
N ILE A 34 3.73 6.24 -2.52
CA ILE A 34 3.86 5.16 -1.54
C ILE A 34 2.90 5.44 -0.39
N ARG A 35 1.90 4.58 -0.25
CA ARG A 35 0.90 4.65 0.82
C ARG A 35 1.29 3.70 1.94
N TYR A 36 1.28 4.19 3.18
CA TYR A 36 1.63 3.38 4.35
C TYR A 36 0.79 3.72 5.59
N ASP A 37 0.81 2.81 6.56
CA ASP A 37 0.30 3.02 7.91
C ASP A 37 1.45 3.05 8.93
N ARG A 38 1.26 3.71 10.08
CA ARG A 38 2.26 3.76 11.19
C ARG A 38 2.33 2.48 12.02
N THR A 39 1.95 1.34 11.45
CA THR A 39 1.77 0.11 12.21
C THR A 39 3.12 -0.49 12.64
N TRP A 40 4.17 -0.39 11.81
CA TRP A 40 5.49 -0.97 12.09
C TRP A 40 6.64 -0.03 11.69
N ARG A 41 7.58 0.25 12.60
CA ARG A 41 8.79 1.06 12.32
C ARG A 41 9.67 0.47 11.23
N SER A 42 9.63 -0.84 11.02
CA SER A 42 10.36 -1.48 9.91
C SER A 42 9.89 -1.00 8.55
N PHE A 43 8.66 -0.50 8.42
CA PHE A 43 8.18 0.06 7.16
C PHE A 43 8.83 1.39 6.81
N GLU A 44 9.27 2.18 7.79
CA GLU A 44 10.03 3.41 7.50
C GLU A 44 11.33 3.09 6.75
N TRP A 45 12.02 2.00 7.13
CA TRP A 45 13.20 1.51 6.42
C TRP A 45 12.90 1.01 5.01
N VAL A 46 11.80 0.27 4.84
CA VAL A 46 11.37 -0.21 3.52
C VAL A 46 11.01 0.96 2.61
N ILE A 47 10.29 1.95 3.13
CA ILE A 47 9.90 3.16 2.40
C ILE A 47 11.13 3.94 1.95
N ASP A 48 12.13 4.11 2.83
CA ASP A 48 13.37 4.83 2.49
C ASP A 48 14.12 4.14 1.34
N GLU A 49 14.29 2.81 1.42
CA GLU A 49 15.01 2.06 0.39
C GLU A 49 14.24 2.03 -0.94
N TRP A 50 12.91 1.89 -0.90
CA TRP A 50 12.09 1.92 -2.10
C TRP A 50 12.05 3.30 -2.74
N ALA A 51 11.93 4.36 -1.93
CA ALA A 51 11.97 5.73 -2.43
C ALA A 51 13.28 6.01 -3.18
N ARG A 52 14.42 5.69 -2.55
CA ARG A 52 15.74 5.80 -3.16
C ARG A 52 15.85 5.02 -4.48
N SER A 53 15.34 3.80 -4.51
CA SER A 53 15.40 2.95 -5.70
C SER A 53 14.55 3.52 -6.85
N LEU A 54 13.35 4.02 -6.55
CA LEU A 54 12.48 4.66 -7.53
C LEU A 54 13.06 5.97 -8.07
N GLU A 55 13.65 6.79 -7.19
CA GLU A 55 14.33 8.03 -7.57
C GLU A 55 15.57 7.77 -8.44
N ALA A 56 16.32 6.68 -8.18
CA ALA A 56 17.44 6.26 -9.01
C ALA A 56 17.03 5.92 -10.46
N GLU A 57 15.78 5.45 -10.66
CA GLU A 57 15.17 5.21 -11.98
C GLU A 57 14.54 6.48 -12.60
N GLY A 58 14.69 7.63 -11.93
CA GLY A 58 14.24 8.94 -12.40
C GLY A 58 12.78 9.27 -12.09
N ALA A 59 12.13 8.51 -11.21
CA ALA A 59 10.82 8.88 -10.68
C ALA A 59 10.94 10.00 -9.63
N ARG A 60 9.80 10.63 -9.33
CA ARG A 60 9.58 11.41 -8.11
C ARG A 60 8.74 10.56 -7.17
N VAL A 61 9.01 10.64 -5.87
CA VAL A 61 8.28 9.84 -4.87
C VAL A 61 7.42 10.75 -3.99
N ARG A 62 6.17 10.33 -3.77
CA ARG A 62 5.26 10.96 -2.81
C ARG A 62 4.86 9.95 -1.75
N LEU A 63 5.22 10.24 -0.50
CA LEU A 63 4.79 9.44 0.64
C LEU A 63 3.45 9.95 1.16
N TRP A 64 2.54 9.03 1.48
CA TRP A 64 1.30 9.36 2.19
C TRP A 64 1.06 8.36 3.32
N CYS A 65 1.05 8.89 4.55
CA CYS A 65 0.69 8.16 5.75
C CYS A 65 -0.83 8.24 5.93
N ALA A 66 -1.50 7.10 5.92
CA ALA A 66 -2.94 7.07 6.20
C ALA A 66 -3.20 7.46 7.66
N GLY A 67 -4.25 8.27 7.87
CA GLY A 67 -4.77 8.65 9.16
C GLY A 67 -5.82 7.67 9.72
N ASN A 68 -6.53 8.11 10.74
CA ASN A 68 -7.64 7.37 11.33
C ASN A 68 -8.82 7.23 10.33
N ARG A 69 -9.63 6.18 10.46
CA ARG A 69 -10.72 5.84 9.52
C ARG A 69 -12.12 6.02 10.12
N ILE A 70 -12.23 6.65 11.29
CA ILE A 70 -13.49 6.76 12.05
C ILE A 70 -13.79 8.24 12.34
N GLY A 71 -15.07 8.60 12.32
CA GLY A 71 -15.54 9.96 12.63
C GLY A 71 -15.02 11.00 11.64
N ASP A 72 -14.88 12.24 12.11
CA ASP A 72 -14.42 13.37 11.28
C ASP A 72 -13.00 13.17 10.73
N GLU A 73 -12.13 12.51 11.51
CA GLU A 73 -10.78 12.12 11.05
C GLU A 73 -10.84 11.10 9.90
N GLY A 74 -11.83 10.20 9.92
CA GLY A 74 -12.09 9.26 8.84
C GLY A 74 -12.51 9.95 7.55
N VAL A 75 -13.38 10.97 7.64
CA VAL A 75 -13.78 11.78 6.50
C VAL A 75 -12.58 12.52 5.90
N ALA A 76 -11.75 13.13 6.75
CA ALA A 76 -10.53 13.82 6.32
C ALA A 76 -9.51 12.86 5.69
N THR A 77 -9.29 11.69 6.28
CA THR A 77 -8.37 10.68 5.76
C THR A 77 -8.83 10.15 4.41
N ARG A 78 -10.15 9.96 4.23
CA ARG A 78 -10.71 9.55 2.95
C ARG A 78 -10.50 10.63 1.88
N ALA A 79 -10.78 11.89 2.18
CA ALA A 79 -10.53 12.99 1.24
C ALA A 79 -9.04 13.10 0.86
N ALA A 80 -8.14 12.90 1.84
CA ALA A 80 -6.70 12.88 1.59
C ALA A 80 -6.25 11.69 0.74
N LEU A 81 -6.89 10.52 0.88
CA LEU A 81 -6.66 9.35 0.03
C LEU A 81 -7.09 9.63 -1.41
N GLU A 82 -8.27 10.21 -1.60
CA GLU A 82 -8.80 10.57 -2.93
C GLU A 82 -7.83 11.55 -3.62
N ALA A 83 -7.41 12.62 -2.93
CA ALA A 83 -6.42 13.56 -3.46
C ALA A 83 -5.07 12.90 -3.77
N PHE A 84 -4.58 12.02 -2.89
CA PHE A 84 -3.34 11.28 -3.14
C PHE A 84 -3.44 10.41 -4.41
N ALA A 85 -4.56 9.71 -4.60
CA ALA A 85 -4.79 8.85 -5.76
C ALA A 85 -4.90 9.65 -7.06
N ASP A 86 -5.52 10.84 -7.03
CA ASP A 86 -5.66 11.72 -8.20
C ASP A 86 -4.32 12.36 -8.62
N GLU A 87 -3.38 12.52 -7.69
CA GLU A 87 -2.14 13.24 -7.93
C GLU A 87 -0.99 12.36 -8.43
N VAL A 88 -0.99 11.05 -8.16
CA VAL A 88 0.11 10.13 -8.51
C VAL A 88 -0.15 9.37 -9.81
N ASP A 89 0.90 9.08 -10.57
CA ASP A 89 0.81 8.28 -11.81
C ASP A 89 0.58 6.79 -11.52
N LEU A 90 1.16 6.31 -10.42
CA LEU A 90 1.01 4.95 -9.88
C LEU A 90 1.25 4.95 -8.38
N ALA A 91 0.72 3.97 -7.67
CA ALA A 91 0.90 3.86 -6.23
C ALA A 91 1.27 2.44 -5.79
N VAL A 92 2.24 2.35 -4.89
CA VAL A 92 2.49 1.17 -4.08
C VAL A 92 1.62 1.26 -2.83
N VAL A 93 0.71 0.31 -2.68
CA VAL A 93 -0.23 0.20 -1.56
C VAL A 93 0.00 -1.12 -0.82
N GLY A 94 -0.38 -1.18 0.46
CA GLY A 94 -0.33 -2.42 1.25
C GLY A 94 0.78 -2.51 2.29
N LEU A 95 1.59 -1.47 2.47
CA LEU A 95 2.52 -1.38 3.60
C LEU A 95 1.75 -1.13 4.91
N GLY A 96 1.28 -2.22 5.54
CA GLY A 96 0.59 -2.20 6.83
C GLY A 96 -0.94 -2.16 6.79
N ASN A 97 -1.54 -2.62 5.68
CA ASN A 97 -3.00 -2.82 5.56
C ASN A 97 -3.54 -3.86 6.55
#